data_AF-A0AAD6LY58-F1
#
_entry.id   AF-A0AAD6LY58-F1
#
_cell.length_a   1.000
_cell.length_b   1.000
_cell.length_c   1.000
_cell.angle_alpha   90.00
_cell.angle_beta   90.00
_cell.angle_gamma   90.00
#
_symmetry.space_group_name_H-M   'P 1'
#
loop_
_entity.id
_entity.type
_entity.pdbx_description
1 polymer ?
#
loop_
_entity_poly.entity_id
_entity_poly.type
_entity_poly.pdbx_seq_one_letter_code
_entity_poly.pdbx_strand_id
1 'polypeptide(L)'
;MEKGQLVPNEIVVMMVKDRLLQPDSQENGWLLDGYPRSLSQATALKEFGFRPDLFIVLEVRILVAAGMLSVTFHYLARKRRM
;
A
#
# COMPACT_ATOMS: atom_id res chain seq x y z
N MET A 1 3.41 20.02 19.99
CA MET A 1 3.48 18.72 19.33
C MET A 1 2.21 18.51 18.51
N GLU A 2 2.00 19.31 17.46
CA GLU A 2 0.90 19.12 16.50
C GLU A 2 1.36 19.80 15.20
N LYS A 3 2.12 19.07 14.39
CA LYS A 3 2.40 19.46 13.02
C LYS A 3 1.91 18.29 12.19
N GLY A 4 0.74 18.43 11.57
CA GLY A 4 0.18 17.49 10.59
C GLY A 4 1.00 17.46 9.30
N GLN A 5 2.33 17.40 9.43
CA GLN A 5 3.25 17.31 8.32
C GLN A 5 3.21 15.89 7.78
N LEU A 6 3.21 15.78 6.46
CA LEU A 6 3.31 14.50 5.77
C LEU A 6 4.61 13.82 6.21
N VAL A 7 4.51 12.56 6.61
CA VAL A 7 5.68 11.72 6.88
C VAL A 7 6.49 11.64 5.58
N PRO A 8 7.78 11.98 5.59
CA PRO A 8 8.63 11.89 4.40
C PRO A 8 8.59 10.50 3.76
N ASN A 9 8.57 10.45 2.43
CA ASN A 9 8.46 9.19 1.68
C ASN A 9 9.54 8.19 2.06
N GLU A 10 10.78 8.63 2.27
CA GLU A 10 11.91 7.78 2.65
C GLU A 10 11.67 7.05 3.98
N ILE A 11 11.08 7.75 4.96
CA ILE A 11 10.72 7.15 6.26
C ILE A 11 9.65 6.09 6.06
N VAL A 12 8.59 6.40 5.29
CA VAL A 12 7.51 5.44 5.02
C VAL A 12 8.04 4.20 4.30
N VAL A 13 8.91 4.38 3.29
CA VAL A 13 9.52 3.29 2.53
C VAL A 13 10.30 2.34 3.45
N MET A 14 11.10 2.88 4.36
CA MET A 14 11.87 2.08 5.32
C MET A 14 10.96 1.36 6.33
N MET A 15 9.93 2.04 6.84
CA MET A 15 8.95 1.41 7.75
C MET A 15 8.22 0.23 7.08
N VAL A 16 7.81 0.38 5.83
CA VAL A 16 7.14 -0.70 5.08
C VAL A 16 8.11 -1.85 4.82
N LYS A 17 9.37 -1.57 4.44
CA LYS A 17 10.40 -2.60 4.27
C LYS A 17 10.58 -3.42 5.54
N ASP A 18 10.81 -2.77 6.66
CA ASP A 18 11.05 -3.44 7.94
C ASP A 18 9.85 -4.29 8.38
N ARG A 19 8.63 -3.80 8.11
CA ARG A 19 7.40 -4.55 8.37
C ARG A 19 7.28 -5.80 7.50
N LEU A 20 7.57 -5.68 6.20
CA LEU A 20 7.47 -6.79 5.25
C LEU A 20 8.54 -7.86 5.49
N LEU A 21 9.68 -7.52 6.12
CA LEU A 21 10.73 -8.47 6.49
C LEU A 21 10.40 -9.33 7.72
N GLN A 22 9.34 -9.02 8.46
CA GLN A 22 8.93 -9.81 9.62
C GLN A 22 8.53 -11.24 9.21
N PRO A 23 8.76 -12.26 10.08
CA PRO A 23 8.53 -13.66 9.74
C PRO A 23 7.11 -13.94 9.25
N ASP A 24 6.10 -13.34 9.89
CA ASP A 24 4.69 -13.52 9.52
C ASP A 24 4.38 -13.08 8.09
N SER A 25 4.96 -11.96 7.64
CA SER A 25 4.79 -11.43 6.29
C SER A 25 5.53 -12.27 5.24
N GLN A 26 6.66 -12.87 5.62
CA GLN A 26 7.40 -13.79 4.75
C GLN A 26 6.69 -15.15 4.63
N GLU A 27 6.14 -15.64 5.74
CA GLU A 27 5.52 -16.97 5.84
C GLU A 27 4.08 -17.03 5.34
N ASN A 28 3.31 -15.95 5.49
CA ASN A 28 1.88 -15.93 5.14
C ASN A 28 1.59 -15.05 3.91
N GLY A 29 2.56 -14.24 3.50
CA GLY A 29 2.34 -13.17 2.53
C GLY A 29 1.85 -11.90 3.21
N TRP A 30 1.42 -10.92 2.40
CA TRP A 30 1.10 -9.57 2.88
C TRP A 30 0.05 -8.89 2.02
N LEU A 31 -0.62 -7.91 2.62
CA LEU A 31 -1.56 -6.99 1.98
C LEU A 31 -1.16 -5.57 2.38
N LEU A 32 -0.79 -4.74 1.40
CA LEU A 32 -0.57 -3.32 1.58
C LEU A 32 -1.85 -2.58 1.21
N ASP A 33 -2.38 -1.80 2.15
CA ASP A 33 -3.56 -0.96 1.98
C ASP A 33 -3.14 0.49 1.74
N GLY A 34 -3.51 1.03 0.57
CA GLY A 34 -3.25 2.42 0.23
C GLY A 34 -1.76 2.76 0.10
N TYR A 35 -0.89 1.76 -0.09
CA TYR A 35 0.54 1.90 -0.38
C TYR A 35 0.94 0.98 -1.54
N PRO A 36 1.75 1.45 -2.50
CA PRO A 36 2.36 2.78 -2.61
C PRO A 36 1.38 3.87 -3.07
N ARG A 37 1.68 5.13 -2.72
CA ARG A 37 0.97 6.36 -3.14
C ARG A 37 1.74 7.22 -4.15
N SER A 38 2.98 6.85 -4.46
CA SER A 38 3.82 7.54 -5.45
C SER A 38 4.66 6.55 -6.25
N LEU A 39 5.16 7.01 -7.41
CA LEU A 39 6.08 6.22 -8.22
C LEU A 39 7.37 5.88 -7.46
N SER A 40 7.92 6.82 -6.68
CA SER A 40 9.14 6.58 -5.90
C SER A 40 8.97 5.46 -4.86
N GLN A 41 7.81 5.41 -4.19
CA GLN A 41 7.47 4.34 -3.25
C GLN A 41 7.33 2.98 -3.96
N ALA A 42 6.71 2.96 -5.15
CA ALA A 42 6.57 1.76 -5.95
C ALA A 42 7.93 1.23 -6.46
N THR A 43 8.80 2.13 -6.92
CA THR A 43 10.18 1.80 -7.35
C THR A 43 10.98 1.23 -6.18
N ALA A 44 10.89 1.84 -4.99
CA ALA A 44 11.60 1.33 -3.81
C ALA A 44 11.16 -0.10 -3.41
N LEU A 45 9.85 -0.41 -3.43
CA LEU A 45 9.36 -1.78 -3.20
C LEU A 45 9.97 -2.77 -4.20
N LYS A 46 10.04 -2.38 -5.48
CA LYS A 46 10.63 -3.19 -6.54
C LYS A 46 12.12 -3.43 -6.31
N GLU A 47 12.86 -2.38 -5.93
CA GLU A 47 14.31 -2.47 -5.64
C GLU A 47 14.60 -3.35 -4.42
N PHE A 48 13.74 -3.33 -3.40
CA PHE A 48 13.83 -4.23 -2.25
C PHE A 48 13.40 -5.68 -2.56
N GLY A 49 12.93 -5.96 -3.78
CA GLY A 49 12.51 -7.29 -4.19
C GLY A 49 11.08 -7.68 -3.75
N PHE A 50 10.30 -6.73 -3.21
CA PHE A 50 8.90 -6.97 -2.88
C PHE A 50 8.04 -6.84 -4.14
N ARG A 51 7.71 -7.99 -4.73
CA ARG A 51 6.79 -8.08 -5.87
C ARG A 51 5.42 -8.59 -5.42
N PRO A 52 4.35 -7.81 -5.62
CA PRO A 52 2.99 -8.27 -5.40
C PRO A 52 2.59 -9.28 -6.49
N ASP A 53 1.71 -10.22 -6.14
CA ASP A 53 1.05 -11.10 -7.10
C ASP A 53 -0.22 -10.45 -7.68
N LEU A 54 -0.89 -9.59 -6.90
CA LEU A 54 -2.12 -8.91 -7.30
C LEU A 54 -2.09 -7.41 -6.96
N PHE A 55 -2.69 -6.62 -7.85
CA PHE A 55 -3.10 -5.24 -7.58
C PHE A 55 -4.62 -5.15 -7.68
N ILE A 56 -5.26 -4.77 -6.57
CA ILE A 56 -6.71 -4.71 -6.45
C ILE A 56 -7.12 -3.24 -6.41
N VAL A 57 -7.98 -2.86 -7.34
CA VAL A 57 -8.59 -1.53 -7.40
C VAL A 57 -10.07 -1.69 -7.10
N LEU A 58 -10.52 -1.06 -6.03
CA LEU A 58 -11.94 -1.03 -5.67
C LEU A 58 -12.50 0.35 -6.00
N GLU A 59 -13.36 0.40 -7.01
CA GLU A 59 -14.12 1.60 -7.36
C GLU A 59 -15.51 1.53 -6.75
N VAL A 60 -15.80 2.45 -5.85
CA VAL A 60 -17.10 2.55 -5.18
C VAL A 60 -17.78 3.83 -5.64
N ARG A 61 -19.03 3.70 -6.09
CA ARG A 61 -19.89 4.83 -6.43
C ARG A 61 -20.99 4.94 -5.39
N ILE A 62 -21.05 6.09 -4.71
CA ILE A 62 -21.98 6.36 -3.62
C ILE A 62 -22.86 7.53 -4.02
N LEU A 63 -24.18 7.32 -4.00
CA LEU A 63 -25.13 8.40 -4.17
C LEU A 63 -25.26 9.18 -2.85
N VAL A 64 -24.92 10.46 -2.87
CA VAL A 64 -25.12 11.39 -1.76
C VAL A 64 -26.08 12.51 -2.17
N ALA A 65 -26.61 13.27 -1.22
CA ALA A 65 -27.55 14.37 -1.50
C ALA A 65 -27.00 15.41 -2.51
N ALA A 66 -25.67 15.56 -2.60
CA ALA A 66 -24.98 16.46 -3.52
C ALA A 66 -24.68 15.83 -4.91
N GLY A 67 -25.03 14.56 -5.15
CA GLY A 67 -24.77 13.85 -6.41
C GLY A 67 -24.03 12.52 -6.24
N MET A 68 -23.46 11.98 -7.32
CA MET A 68 -22.69 10.74 -7.29
C MET A 68 -21.24 11.04 -6.88
N LEU A 69 -20.78 10.42 -5.80
CA LEU A 69 -19.38 10.45 -5.36
C LEU A 69 -18.68 9.15 -5.76
N SER A 70 -17.47 9.25 -6.32
CA SER A 70 -16.62 8.07 -6.57
C SER A 70 -15.44 8.06 -5.59
N VAL A 71 -15.20 6.90 -5.00
CA VAL A 71 -14.06 6.65 -4.10
C VAL A 71 -13.30 5.44 -4.61
N THR A 72 -11.98 5.57 -4.74
CA THR A 72 -11.10 4.50 -5.23
C THR A 72 -10.13 4.06 -4.13
N PHE A 73 -10.08 2.77 -3.86
CA PHE A 73 -9.13 2.15 -2.95
C PHE A 73 -8.14 1.27 -3.73
N HIS A 74 -6.88 1.26 -3.29
CA HIS A 74 -5.79 0.56 -3.95
C HIS A 74 -5.09 -0.38 -2.97
N TYR A 75 -4.98 -1.65 -3.33
CA TYR A 75 -4.32 -2.65 -2.51
C TYR A 75 -3.30 -3.45 -3.32
N LEU A 76 -2.15 -3.74 -2.71
CA LEU A 76 -1.19 -4.71 -3.25
C LEU A 76 -1.15 -5.95 -2.36
N ALA A 77 -1.24 -7.12 -2.96
CA ALA A 77 -1.21 -8.38 -2.23
C ALA A 77 -0.15 -9.32 -2.78
N ARG A 78 0.51 -10.05 -1.88
CA ARG A 78 1.35 -11.22 -2.22
C ARG A 78 0.90 -12.38 -1.36
N LYS A 79 0.67 -13.53 -1.99
CA LYS A 79 0.38 -14.79 -1.28
C LYS A 79 1.67 -15.60 -1.22
N ARG A 80 1.92 -16.35 -0.14
CA ARG A 80 3.00 -17.33 -0.15
C ARG A 80 2.75 -18.34 -1.26
N ARG A 81 3.74 -18.53 -2.13
CA ARG A 81 3.77 -19.66 -3.06
C ARG A 81 4.21 -20.89 -2.27
N MET A 82 3.38 -21.93 -2.30
CA MET A 82 3.76 -23.28 -1.85
C MET A 82 4.81 -23.85 -2.78
#